data_AF-A0A1Y0I049-F1
#
_entry.id   AF-A0A1Y0I049-F1
#
_cell.length_a   1.000
_cell.length_b   1.000
_cell.length_c   1.000
_cell.angle_alpha   90.00
_cell.angle_beta   90.00
_cell.angle_gamma   90.00
#
_symmetry.space_group_name_H-M   'P 1'
#
loop_
_entity.id
_entity.type
_entity.pdbx_description
1 polymer ?
#
loop_
_entity_poly.entity_id
_entity_poly.type
_entity_poly.pdbx_seq_one_letter_code
_entity_poly.pdbx_strand_id
1 'polypeptide(L)'
;MPAGAAGTGRAEREAEAEDATEAADEVEIETVVDPTTVRRAPRYGAFFTVGVVLGTVLGLGIGGAWLQSPAAAPVFKPGVYFTVIVVTCAALGAAVAGLWAVLADRRSLRGRR
;
A
#
# COMPACT_ATOMS: atom_id res chain seq x y z
N MET A 1 48.04 -54.58 14.78
CA MET A 1 47.75 -53.13 14.66
C MET A 1 46.38 -52.97 14.01
N PRO A 2 45.38 -52.41 14.71
CA PRO A 2 43.99 -52.33 14.28
C PRO A 2 43.65 -50.95 13.69
N ALA A 3 43.23 -50.85 12.44
CA ALA A 3 42.74 -49.58 11.86
C ALA A 3 41.86 -49.86 10.64
N GLY A 4 40.54 -49.79 10.78
CA GLY A 4 39.66 -49.93 9.61
C GLY A 4 38.17 -49.69 9.87
N ALA A 5 37.67 -50.06 11.05
CA ALA A 5 36.23 -49.99 11.33
C ALA A 5 35.72 -48.63 11.88
N ALA A 6 36.63 -47.72 12.29
CA ALA A 6 36.24 -46.43 12.89
C ALA A 6 36.03 -45.30 11.86
N GLY A 7 36.47 -45.49 10.61
CA GLY A 7 36.37 -44.46 9.55
C GLY A 7 35.00 -44.44 8.87
N THR A 8 34.42 -45.61 8.61
CA THR A 8 33.17 -45.76 7.85
C THR A 8 31.98 -45.15 8.58
N GLY A 9 31.85 -45.42 9.88
CA GLY A 9 30.75 -44.87 10.70
C GLY A 9 30.90 -43.38 11.05
N ARG A 10 32.01 -42.74 10.71
CA ARG A 10 32.16 -41.27 10.78
C ARG A 10 31.71 -40.64 9.46
N ALA A 11 32.14 -41.20 8.33
CA ALA A 11 31.73 -40.75 7.01
C ALA A 11 30.22 -40.91 6.77
N GLU A 12 29.61 -42.01 7.23
CA GLU A 12 28.14 -42.20 7.17
C GLU A 12 27.39 -41.18 8.03
N ARG A 13 27.90 -40.85 9.22
CA ARG A 13 27.30 -39.81 10.08
C ARG A 13 27.49 -38.40 9.53
N GLU A 14 28.58 -38.16 8.82
CA GLU A 14 28.89 -36.87 8.20
C GLU A 14 27.99 -36.67 6.96
N ALA A 15 27.78 -37.73 6.16
CA ALA A 15 26.82 -37.74 5.05
C ALA A 15 25.36 -37.63 5.53
N GLU A 16 24.98 -38.32 6.61
CA GLU A 16 23.64 -38.23 7.21
C GLU A 16 23.40 -36.86 7.85
N ALA A 17 24.45 -36.21 8.38
CA ALA A 17 24.37 -34.83 8.88
C ALA A 17 24.30 -33.80 7.73
N GLU A 18 24.95 -34.07 6.61
CA GLU A 18 24.91 -33.23 5.41
C GLU A 18 23.53 -33.31 4.72
N ASP A 19 22.98 -34.52 4.57
CA ASP A 19 21.62 -34.79 4.07
C ASP A 19 20.54 -34.20 4.99
N ALA A 20 20.72 -34.28 6.31
CA ALA A 20 19.81 -33.63 7.27
C ALA A 20 19.92 -32.09 7.25
N THR A 21 21.08 -31.53 6.89
CA THR A 21 21.28 -30.08 6.75
C THR A 21 20.68 -29.58 5.44
N GLU A 22 20.82 -30.35 4.35
CA GLU A 22 20.23 -30.06 3.04
C GLU A 22 18.70 -30.19 3.08
N ALA A 23 18.16 -31.20 3.76
CA ALA A 23 16.72 -31.34 4.02
C ALA A 23 16.15 -30.27 4.97
N ALA A 24 16.98 -29.65 5.82
CA ALA A 24 16.58 -28.53 6.67
C ALA A 24 16.58 -27.17 5.92
N ASP A 25 17.42 -27.02 4.90
CA ASP A 25 17.46 -25.83 4.04
C ASP A 25 16.38 -25.89 2.93
N GLU A 26 15.93 -27.10 2.57
CA GLU A 26 14.79 -27.38 1.68
C GLU A 26 13.45 -27.52 2.45
N VAL A 27 13.35 -26.96 3.67
CA VAL A 27 12.06 -26.76 4.34
C VAL A 27 11.33 -25.61 3.65
N GLU A 28 10.61 -25.98 2.59
CA GLU A 28 9.41 -25.38 2.00
C GLU A 28 8.92 -24.11 2.72
N ILE A 29 9.44 -22.96 2.26
CA ILE A 29 9.06 -21.60 2.69
C ILE A 29 7.54 -21.36 2.54
N GLU A 30 6.84 -22.21 1.77
CA GLU A 30 5.38 -22.22 1.63
C GLU A 30 4.61 -22.59 2.91
N THR A 31 5.24 -23.27 3.88
CA THR A 31 4.54 -23.77 5.08
C THR A 31 4.58 -22.81 6.28
N VAL A 32 5.53 -21.87 6.31
CA VAL A 32 5.68 -20.88 7.40
C VAL A 32 4.90 -19.59 7.13
N VAL A 33 4.52 -19.35 5.87
CA VAL A 33 3.69 -18.20 5.48
C VAL A 33 2.25 -18.65 5.33
N ASP A 34 1.45 -18.50 6.38
CA ASP A 34 0.00 -18.64 6.24
C ASP A 34 -0.50 -17.52 5.29
N PRO A 35 -0.94 -17.82 4.05
CA PRO A 35 -1.37 -16.79 3.10
C PRO A 35 -2.62 -16.04 3.59
N THR A 36 -3.33 -16.57 4.60
CA THR A 36 -4.45 -15.85 5.25
C THR A 36 -3.97 -14.72 6.17
N THR A 37 -2.69 -14.72 6.57
CA THR A 37 -2.04 -13.61 7.30
C THR A 37 -1.49 -12.52 6.39
N VAL A 38 -1.42 -12.75 5.06
CA VAL A 38 -1.04 -11.72 4.10
C VAL A 38 -2.24 -10.78 3.90
N ARG A 39 -2.37 -9.80 4.79
CA ARG A 39 -3.35 -8.72 4.68
C ARG A 39 -3.19 -8.07 3.30
N ARG A 40 -4.17 -8.27 2.40
CA ARG A 40 -4.28 -7.51 1.15
C ARG A 40 -4.06 -6.04 1.49
N ALA A 41 -3.03 -5.43 0.87
CA ALA A 41 -2.73 -4.03 1.05
C ALA A 41 -4.03 -3.23 0.85
N PRO A 42 -4.53 -2.51 1.86
CA PRO A 42 -5.77 -1.78 1.74
C PRO A 42 -5.60 -0.79 0.60
N ARG A 43 -6.59 -0.72 -0.30
CA ARG A 43 -6.51 0.07 -1.54
C ARG A 43 -6.63 1.58 -1.26
N TYR A 44 -5.88 2.13 -0.31
CA TYR A 44 -5.90 3.55 0.05
C TYR A 44 -5.60 4.42 -1.18
N GLY A 45 -4.70 3.98 -2.06
CA GLY A 45 -4.37 4.67 -3.30
C GLY A 45 -5.59 4.95 -4.18
N ALA A 46 -6.52 3.99 -4.32
CA ALA A 46 -7.72 4.18 -5.15
C ALA A 46 -8.64 5.28 -4.59
N PHE A 47 -8.80 5.36 -3.26
CA PHE A 47 -9.60 6.39 -2.63
C PHE A 47 -8.98 7.78 -2.80
N PHE A 48 -7.67 7.92 -2.59
CA PHE A 48 -6.99 9.19 -2.82
C PHE A 48 -7.09 9.63 -4.29
N THR A 49 -6.88 8.73 -5.25
CA THR A 49 -7.02 9.05 -6.67
C THR A 49 -8.42 9.55 -7.01
N VAL A 50 -9.47 8.85 -6.54
CA VAL A 50 -10.86 9.28 -6.75
C VAL A 50 -11.12 10.64 -6.11
N GLY A 51 -10.65 10.85 -4.87
CA GLY A 51 -10.79 12.13 -4.17
C GLY A 51 -10.12 13.29 -4.88
N VAL A 52 -8.89 13.11 -5.36
CA VAL A 52 -8.14 14.11 -6.14
C VAL A 52 -8.86 14.41 -7.45
N VAL A 53 -9.28 13.39 -8.19
CA VAL A 53 -9.98 13.57 -9.47
C VAL A 53 -11.29 14.33 -9.25
N LEU A 54 -12.11 13.89 -8.30
CA LEU A 54 -13.38 14.54 -7.99
C LEU A 54 -13.18 15.98 -7.51
N GLY A 55 -12.22 16.20 -6.61
CA GLY A 55 -11.86 17.53 -6.11
C GLY A 55 -11.35 18.46 -7.22
N THR A 56 -10.56 17.93 -8.17
CA THR A 56 -10.09 18.68 -9.34
C THR A 56 -11.26 19.07 -10.25
N VAL A 57 -12.17 18.14 -10.55
CA VAL A 57 -13.37 18.42 -11.37
C VAL A 57 -14.24 19.50 -10.73
N LEU A 58 -14.49 19.41 -9.42
CA LEU A 58 -15.20 20.45 -8.67
C LEU A 58 -14.46 21.78 -8.69
N GLY A 59 -13.14 21.76 -8.49
CA GLY A 59 -12.30 22.96 -8.53
C GLY A 59 -12.32 23.65 -9.90
N LEU A 60 -12.29 22.89 -11.00
CA LEU A 60 -12.42 23.42 -12.35
C LEU A 60 -13.80 24.06 -12.57
N GLY A 61 -14.87 23.41 -12.10
CA GLY A 61 -16.23 23.95 -12.19
C GLY A 61 -16.41 25.25 -11.38
N ILE A 62 -16.04 25.22 -10.10
CA ILE A 62 -16.17 26.37 -9.19
C ILE A 62 -15.25 27.51 -9.62
N GLY A 63 -13.97 27.21 -9.86
CA GLY A 63 -12.98 28.18 -10.30
C GLY A 63 -13.35 28.77 -11.66
N GLY A 64 -13.84 27.95 -12.59
CA GLY A 64 -14.29 28.40 -13.90
C GLY A 64 -15.50 29.32 -13.81
N ALA A 65 -16.53 28.93 -13.03
CA ALA A 65 -17.71 29.76 -12.80
C ALA A 65 -17.35 31.09 -12.14
N TRP A 66 -16.45 31.08 -11.15
CA TRP A 66 -15.94 32.29 -10.51
C TRP A 66 -15.19 33.18 -11.50
N LEU A 67 -14.35 32.61 -12.36
CA LEU A 67 -13.57 33.35 -13.36
C LEU A 67 -14.45 34.07 -14.39
N GLN A 68 -15.62 33.52 -14.71
CA GLN A 68 -16.61 34.14 -15.59
C GLN A 68 -17.50 35.17 -14.87
N SER A 69 -17.39 35.27 -13.54
CA SER A 69 -18.22 36.18 -12.76
C SER A 69 -17.65 37.61 -12.70
N PRO A 70 -18.49 38.63 -12.48
CA PRO A 70 -18.03 40.00 -12.28
C PRO A 70 -17.08 40.14 -11.07
N ALA A 71 -17.12 39.20 -10.12
CA ALA A 71 -16.28 39.21 -8.93
C ALA A 71 -14.79 38.95 -9.25
N ALA A 72 -14.47 38.36 -10.40
CA ALA A 72 -13.09 38.15 -10.84
C ALA A 72 -12.50 39.39 -11.55
N ALA A 73 -13.33 40.28 -12.08
CA ALA A 73 -12.89 41.46 -12.84
C ALA A 73 -12.00 42.44 -12.05
N PRO A 74 -12.26 42.75 -10.76
CA PRO A 74 -11.40 43.66 -9.99
C PRO A 74 -10.15 42.97 -9.42
N VAL A 75 -9.99 41.66 -9.60
CA VAL A 75 -8.92 40.88 -8.95
C VAL A 75 -7.64 40.92 -9.78
N PHE A 76 -6.53 41.25 -9.12
CA PHE A 76 -5.21 41.18 -9.74
C PHE A 76 -4.83 39.72 -10.01
N LYS A 77 -4.56 39.38 -11.28
CA LYS A 77 -4.16 38.04 -11.75
C LYS A 77 -5.17 36.95 -11.37
N PRO A 78 -6.37 36.95 -11.96
CA PRO A 78 -7.44 36.00 -11.61
C PRO A 78 -7.05 34.53 -11.89
N GLY A 79 -6.10 34.27 -12.79
CA GLY A 79 -5.56 32.94 -13.04
C GLY A 79 -4.87 32.30 -11.80
N VAL A 80 -4.24 33.10 -10.93
CA VAL A 80 -3.62 32.57 -9.69
C VAL A 80 -4.71 32.05 -8.75
N TYR A 81 -5.76 32.84 -8.53
CA TYR A 81 -6.89 32.44 -7.69
C TYR A 81 -7.59 31.20 -8.23
N PHE A 82 -7.77 31.11 -9.55
CA PHE A 82 -8.27 29.90 -10.20
C PHE A 82 -7.42 28.67 -9.86
N THR A 83 -6.10 28.74 -10.00
CA THR A 83 -5.22 27.60 -9.67
C THR A 83 -5.28 27.24 -8.18
N VAL A 84 -5.35 28.23 -7.29
CA VAL A 84 -5.50 28.02 -5.84
C VAL A 84 -6.82 27.32 -5.54
N ILE A 85 -7.94 27.73 -6.17
CA ILE A 85 -9.24 27.07 -6.01
C ILE A 85 -9.14 25.60 -6.43
N VAL A 86 -8.57 25.32 -7.62
CA VAL A 86 -8.43 23.96 -8.14
C VAL A 86 -7.59 23.09 -7.21
N VAL A 87 -6.42 23.56 -6.80
CA VAL A 87 -5.51 22.83 -5.90
C VAL A 87 -6.15 22.61 -4.53
N THR A 88 -6.85 23.61 -3.99
CA THR A 88 -7.55 23.50 -2.71
C THR A 88 -8.67 22.47 -2.78
N CYS A 89 -9.50 22.51 -3.82
CA CYS A 89 -10.56 21.52 -4.00
C CYS A 89 -10.01 20.11 -4.20
N ALA A 90 -8.91 19.95 -4.95
CA ALA A 90 -8.23 18.66 -5.12
C ALA A 90 -7.69 18.12 -3.77
N ALA A 91 -7.06 18.98 -2.97
CA ALA A 91 -6.53 18.63 -1.66
C ALA A 91 -7.65 18.25 -0.67
N LEU A 92 -8.74 19.03 -0.63
CA LEU A 92 -9.92 18.72 0.20
C LEU A 92 -10.59 17.42 -0.24
N GLY A 93 -10.74 17.20 -1.54
CA GLY A 93 -11.27 15.94 -2.10
C GLY A 93 -10.42 14.74 -1.70
N ALA A 94 -9.09 14.87 -1.79
CA ALA A 94 -8.15 13.86 -1.33
C ALA A 94 -8.27 13.58 0.17
N ALA A 95 -8.36 14.63 1.00
CA ALA A 95 -8.49 14.50 2.44
C ALA A 95 -9.79 13.80 2.85
N VAL A 96 -10.92 14.18 2.25
CA VAL A 96 -12.23 13.56 2.51
C VAL A 96 -12.23 12.09 2.06
N ALA A 97 -11.72 11.80 0.86
CA ALA A 97 -11.66 10.43 0.38
C ALA A 97 -10.69 9.56 1.20
N GLY A 98 -9.56 10.13 1.62
CA GLY A 98 -8.61 9.49 2.53
C GLY A 98 -9.24 9.18 3.90
N LEU A 99 -10.00 10.12 4.46
CA LEU A 99 -10.75 9.89 5.71
C LEU A 99 -11.76 8.74 5.55
N TRP A 100 -12.50 8.72 4.44
CA TRP A 100 -13.40 7.61 4.10
C TRP A 100 -12.68 6.28 3.96
N ALA A 101 -11.49 6.27 3.36
CA ALA A 101 -10.65 5.08 3.23
C ALA A 101 -10.24 4.53 4.62
N VAL A 102 -9.85 5.42 5.54
CA VAL A 102 -9.50 5.06 6.92
C VAL A 102 -10.70 4.51 7.67
N LEU A 103 -11.88 5.12 7.52
CA LEU A 103 -13.11 4.65 8.14
C LEU A 103 -13.53 3.27 7.61
N ALA A 104 -13.44 3.05 6.31
CA ALA A 104 -13.73 1.76 5.68
C ALA A 104 -12.79 0.66 6.21
N ASP A 105 -11.50 0.98 6.34
CA ASP A 105 -10.50 0.06 6.88
C ASP A 105 -10.74 -0.30 8.35
N ARG A 106 -11.09 0.71 9.17
CA ARG A 106 -11.48 0.50 10.58
C ARG A 106 -12.70 -0.41 10.72
N ARG A 107 -13.68 -0.30 9.81
CA ARG A 107 -14.89 -1.14 9.81
C ARG A 107 -14.59 -2.57 9.34
N SER A 108 -13.70 -2.72 8.37
CA SER A 108 -13.26 -4.04 7.87
C SER A 108 -12.54 -4.87 8.93
N LEU A 109 -11.71 -4.25 9.76
CA LEU A 109 -11.01 -4.92 10.87
C LEU A 109 -11.93 -5.27 12.05
N ARG A 110 -13.06 -4.56 12.21
CA ARG A 110 -14.01 -4.80 13.31
C ARG A 110 -14.99 -5.94 13.05
N GLY A 111 -15.18 -6.34 11.78
CA GLY A 111 -16.15 -7.35 11.36
C GLY A 111 -15.66 -8.80 11.42
N ARG A 112 -14.43 -9.06 11.84
CA ARG A 112 -13.88 -10.42 12.06
C ARG A 112 -13.67 -10.74 13.55
N ARG A 113 -14.65 -10.42 14.38
CA ARG A 113 -14.73 -10.93 15.76
C ARG A 113 -15.95 -11.82 15.89
#